data_AF-A0A357KNK5-F1
#
_entry.id   AF-A0A357KNK5-F1
#
_cell.length_a   1.000
_cell.length_b   1.000
_cell.length_c   1.000
_cell.angle_alpha   90.00
_cell.angle_beta   90.00
_cell.angle_gamma   90.00
#
_symmetry.space_group_name_H-M   'P 1'
#
loop_
_entity.id
_entity.type
_entity.pdbx_description
1 polymer ?
#
loop_
_entity_poly.entity_id
_entity_poly.type
_entity_poly.pdbx_seq_one_letter_code
_entity_poly.pdbx_strand_id
1 'polypeptide(L)'
;MNTKSITELRNSLFETFDAVVSGESLQITHKNGSSVAMVPVDELEQLREQVDLHKNLAIGYAQALRGEGVLSSELKQRLKAKEQVLRSKYAE
;
A
#
# COMPACT_ATOMS: atom_id res chain seq x y z
N MET A 1 14.13 -7.67 14.24
CA MET A 1 12.98 -7.02 14.90
C MET A 1 13.35 -6.82 16.35
N ASN A 2 13.54 -5.57 16.76
CA ASN A 2 14.07 -5.23 18.08
C ASN A 2 12.90 -5.10 19.07
N THR A 3 12.98 -5.73 20.24
CA THR A 3 11.84 -5.78 21.18
C THR A 3 12.13 -4.95 22.42
N LYS A 4 11.18 -4.11 22.83
CA LYS A 4 11.25 -3.33 24.07
C LYS A 4 9.94 -3.47 24.84
N SER A 5 10.01 -3.36 26.17
CA SER A 5 8.84 -3.17 27.00
C SER A 5 8.34 -1.72 26.93
N ILE A 6 7.07 -1.49 27.29
CA ILE A 6 6.51 -0.13 27.41
C ILE A 6 7.32 0.76 28.37
N THR A 7 7.99 0.17 29.37
CA THR A 7 8.77 0.92 30.36
C THR A 7 10.10 1.38 29.77
N GLU A 8 10.75 0.53 28.97
CA GLU A 8 11.98 0.87 28.24
C GLU A 8 11.72 1.91 27.15
N LEU A 9 10.59 1.80 26.44
CA LEU A 9 10.18 2.82 25.48
C LEU A 9 10.06 4.19 26.15
N ARG A 10 9.39 4.27 27.31
CA ARG A 10 9.22 5.53 28.03
C ARG A 10 10.57 6.18 28.39
N ASN A 11 11.57 5.37 28.74
CA ASN A 11 12.88 5.87 29.15
C ASN A 11 13.79 6.21 27.96
N SER A 12 13.50 5.70 26.75
CA SER A 12 14.32 5.86 25.54
C SER A 12 13.50 6.31 24.33
N LEU A 13 12.48 7.16 24.55
CA LEU A 13 11.50 7.50 23.52
C LEU A 13 12.13 8.16 22.28
N PHE A 14 13.00 9.16 22.49
CA PHE A 14 13.66 9.88 21.40
C PHE A 14 14.62 8.98 20.61
N GLU A 15 15.50 8.26 21.29
CA GLU A 15 16.41 7.29 20.64
C GLU A 15 15.64 6.22 19.87
N THR A 16 14.52 5.74 20.44
CA THR A 16 13.67 4.76 19.77
C THR A 16 12.98 5.37 18.55
N PHE A 17 12.56 6.63 18.62
CA PHE A 17 11.98 7.32 17.47
C PHE A 17 13.00 7.53 16.36
N ASP A 18 14.23 7.96 16.69
CA ASP A 18 15.31 8.13 15.71
C ASP A 18 15.68 6.81 15.04
N ALA A 19 15.70 5.71 15.79
CA ALA A 19 15.89 4.36 15.26
C ALA A 19 14.74 3.94 14.33
N VAL A 20 13.49 4.26 14.67
CA VAL A 20 12.36 3.99 13.77
C VAL A 20 12.49 4.80 12.50
N VAL A 21 12.77 6.11 12.58
CA VAL A 21 12.93 6.98 11.40
C VAL A 21 14.08 6.53 10.49
N SER A 22 15.14 5.94 11.03
CA SER A 22 16.24 5.37 10.24
C SER A 22 15.91 4.03 9.56
N GLY A 23 14.70 3.49 9.78
CA GLY A 23 14.20 2.27 9.15
C GLY A 23 14.18 1.04 10.07
N GLU A 24 14.44 1.18 11.37
CA GLU A 24 14.32 0.05 12.29
C GLU A 24 12.87 -0.20 12.70
N SER A 25 12.41 -1.44 12.51
CA SER A 25 11.13 -1.91 13.06
C SER A 25 11.30 -2.40 14.50
N LEU A 26 10.54 -1.81 15.42
CA LEU A 26 10.54 -2.18 16.85
C LEU A 26 9.20 -2.76 17.29
N GLN A 27 9.24 -3.80 18.11
CA GLN A 27 8.07 -4.33 18.81
C GLN A 27 8.05 -3.83 20.24
N ILE A 28 6.95 -3.22 20.66
CA ILE A 28 6.72 -2.75 22.02
C ILE A 28 5.72 -3.65 22.70
N THR A 29 6.12 -4.31 23.79
CA THR A 29 5.24 -5.17 24.59
C THR A 29 4.76 -4.44 25.84
N HIS A 30 3.45 -4.42 26.04
CA HIS A 30 2.79 -3.87 27.21
C HIS A 30 2.66 -4.92 28.31
N LYS A 31 2.53 -4.48 29.58
CA LYS A 31 2.47 -5.38 30.75
C LYS A 31 1.23 -6.28 30.77
N ASN A 32 0.17 -5.92 30.03
CA ASN A 32 -1.04 -6.72 29.88
C ASN A 32 -0.92 -7.81 28.79
N GLY A 33 0.27 -7.99 28.19
CA GLY A 33 0.50 -8.95 27.11
C GLY A 33 0.20 -8.43 25.71
N SER A 34 -0.40 -7.25 25.55
CA SER A 34 -0.56 -6.62 24.23
C SER A 34 0.79 -6.22 23.66
N SER A 35 0.95 -6.31 22.34
CA SER A 35 2.14 -5.82 21.63
C SER A 35 1.75 -4.91 20.47
N VAL A 36 2.55 -3.87 20.25
CA VAL A 36 2.43 -2.97 19.09
C VAL A 36 3.76 -2.93 18.35
N ALA A 37 3.72 -2.67 17.04
CA ALA A 37 4.92 -2.42 16.25
C ALA A 37 5.03 -0.92 15.96
N MET A 38 6.25 -0.39 16.08
CA MET A 38 6.62 0.93 15.61
C MET A 38 7.45 0.75 14.34
N VAL A 39 6.96 1.32 13.25
CA VAL A 39 7.56 1.26 11.91
C VAL A 39 7.45 2.64 11.26
N PRO A 40 8.37 3.02 10.35
CA PRO A 40 8.18 4.19 9.51
C PRO A 40 6.84 4.14 8.78
N VAL A 41 6.14 5.27 8.76
CA VAL A 41 4.89 5.38 7.99
C VAL A 41 5.16 5.18 6.50
N ASP A 42 6.26 5.74 5.99
CA ASP A 42 6.63 5.63 4.57
C ASP A 42 6.87 4.18 4.15
N GLU A 43 7.50 3.37 5.01
CA GLU A 43 7.71 1.95 4.75
C GLU A 43 6.39 1.18 4.72
N LEU A 44 5.46 1.50 5.64
CA LEU A 44 4.13 0.89 5.67
C LEU A 44 3.33 1.22 4.40
N GLU A 45 3.37 2.48 3.94
CA GLU A 45 2.67 2.88 2.72
C GLU A 45 3.30 2.25 1.46
N GLN A 46 4.63 2.19 1.37
CA GLN A 46 5.31 1.47 0.29
C GLN A 46 4.93 -0.01 0.24
N LEU A 47 4.85 -0.68 1.40
CA LEU A 47 4.40 -2.07 1.47
C LEU A 47 2.95 -2.22 0.99
N ARG A 48 2.06 -1.29 1.35
CA ARG A 48 0.67 -1.28 0.86
C ARG A 48 0.61 -1.13 -0.66
N GLU A 49 1.35 -0.17 -1.21
CA GLU A 49 1.44 0.04 -2.66
C GLU A 49 1.96 -1.22 -3.38
N GLN A 50 2.98 -1.88 -2.85
CA GLN A 50 3.52 -3.12 -3.43
C GLN A 50 2.52 -4.27 -3.39
N VAL A 51 1.78 -4.43 -2.28
CA VAL A 51 0.74 -5.45 -2.16
C VAL A 51 -0.35 -5.22 -3.21
N ASP A 52 -0.80 -3.99 -3.39
CA ASP A 52 -1.84 -3.68 -4.37
C ASP A 52 -1.34 -3.81 -5.81
N LEU A 53 -0.09 -3.41 -6.08
CA LEU A 53 0.57 -3.69 -7.36
C LEU A 53 0.61 -5.19 -7.66
N HIS A 54 1.01 -6.02 -6.70
CA HIS A 54 1.07 -7.47 -6.88
C HIS A 54 -0.31 -8.10 -7.10
N LYS A 55 -1.35 -7.65 -6.39
CA LYS A 55 -2.72 -8.09 -6.66
C LYS A 55 -3.14 -7.75 -8.10
N ASN A 56 -2.91 -6.51 -8.52
CA ASN A 56 -3.27 -6.05 -9.86
C ASN A 56 -2.50 -6.81 -10.95
N LEU A 57 -1.21 -7.07 -10.74
CA LEU A 57 -0.40 -7.88 -11.64
C LEU A 57 -0.89 -9.33 -11.71
N ALA A 58 -1.22 -9.95 -10.58
CA ALA A 58 -1.74 -11.31 -10.54
C ALA A 58 -3.07 -11.41 -11.31
N ILE A 59 -3.98 -10.44 -11.13
CA ILE A 59 -5.23 -10.35 -11.87
C ILE A 59 -4.96 -10.19 -13.36
N GLY A 60 -4.15 -9.20 -13.76
CA GLY A 60 -3.83 -8.93 -15.15
C GLY A 60 -3.16 -10.13 -15.84
N TYR A 61 -2.27 -10.82 -15.13
CA TYR A 61 -1.62 -12.04 -15.63
C TYR A 61 -2.64 -13.18 -15.83
N ALA A 62 -3.53 -13.41 -14.87
CA ALA A 62 -4.58 -14.41 -14.99
C ALA A 62 -5.58 -14.09 -16.12
N GLN A 63 -5.87 -12.82 -16.38
CA GLN A 63 -6.68 -12.38 -17.52
C GLN A 63 -5.97 -12.61 -18.85
N ALA A 64 -4.67 -12.28 -18.92
CA ALA A 64 -3.85 -12.51 -20.11
C ALA A 64 -3.77 -14.00 -20.46
N LEU A 65 -3.56 -14.88 -19.48
CA LEU A 65 -3.55 -16.33 -19.67
C LEU A 65 -4.89 -16.88 -20.20
N ARG A 66 -6.01 -16.24 -19.86
CA ARG A 66 -7.34 -16.58 -20.36
C ARG A 66 -7.67 -15.96 -21.71
N GLY A 67 -6.76 -15.18 -22.29
CA GLY A 67 -7.00 -14.46 -23.54
C GLY A 67 -7.96 -13.28 -23.39
N GLU A 68 -8.22 -12.82 -22.16
CA GLU A 68 -9.10 -11.68 -21.87
C GLU A 68 -8.41 -10.32 -22.09
N GLY A 69 -7.22 -10.32 -22.71
CA GLY A 69 -6.48 -9.11 -23.06
C GLY A 69 -7.20 -8.31 -24.15
N VAL A 70 -7.29 -6.99 -23.97
CA VAL A 70 -7.90 -6.08 -24.95
C VAL A 70 -6.80 -5.42 -25.77
N LEU A 71 -6.96 -5.41 -27.10
CA LEU A 71 -6.02 -4.72 -27.98
C LEU A 71 -6.07 -3.21 -27.75
N SER A 72 -4.91 -2.55 -27.83
CA SER A 72 -4.81 -1.09 -27.63
C SER A 72 -5.71 -0.30 -28.59
N SER A 73 -5.87 -0.76 -29.83
CA SER A 73 -6.76 -0.17 -30.83
C SER A 73 -8.23 -0.20 -30.40
N GLU A 74 -8.69 -1.34 -29.87
CA GLU A 74 -10.04 -1.53 -29.39
C GLU A 74 -10.31 -0.69 -28.13
N LEU A 75 -9.35 -0.65 -27.20
CA LEU A 75 -9.45 0.17 -25.99
C LEU A 75 -9.59 1.66 -26.34
N LYS A 76 -8.82 2.16 -27.32
CA LYS A 76 -8.92 3.55 -27.79
C LYS A 76 -10.30 3.88 -28.33
N GLN A 77 -10.92 2.96 -29.08
CA GLN A 77 -12.27 3.17 -29.61
C GLN A 77 -13.31 3.21 -28.47
N ARG A 78 -13.23 2.29 -27.51
CA ARG A 78 -14.12 2.26 -26.33
C ARG A 78 -14.01 3.55 -25.50
N LEU A 79 -12.79 4.06 -25.30
CA LEU A 79 -12.55 5.30 -24.56
C LEU A 79 -13.13 6.52 -25.28
N LYS A 80 -12.92 6.64 -26.60
CA LYS A 80 -13.51 7.73 -27.39
C LYS A 80 -15.04 7.72 -27.35
N ALA A 81 -15.66 6.54 -27.46
CA ALA A 81 -17.11 6.41 -27.36
C ALA A 81 -17.62 6.85 -25.98
N LYS A 82 -16.92 6.46 -24.90
CA LYS A 82 -17.28 6.85 -23.53
C LYS A 82 -17.08 8.35 -23.28
N GLU A 83 -16.02 8.94 -23.80
CA GLU A 83 -15.78 10.39 -23.76
C GLU A 83 -16.91 11.16 -24.44
N GLN A 84 -17.33 10.73 -25.64
CA GLN A 84 -18.42 11.36 -26.37
C GLN A 84 -19.73 11.32 -25.57
N VAL A 85 -20.07 10.17 -24.97
CA VAL A 85 -21.25 10.02 -24.10
C VAL A 85 -21.18 10.94 -22.88
N LEU A 86 -20.02 11.04 -22.22
CA LEU A 86 -19.84 11.92 -21.07
C LEU A 86 -19.96 13.39 -21.48
N ARG A 87 -19.33 13.81 -22.58
CA ARG A 87 -19.46 15.17 -23.11
C ARG A 87 -20.92 15.52 -23.37
N SER A 88 -21.69 14.65 -24.03
CA SER A 88 -23.12 14.89 -24.27
C SER A 88 -23.96 14.93 -22.99
N LYS A 89 -23.57 14.17 -21.95
CA LYS A 89 -24.30 14.11 -20.68
C LYS A 89 -24.05 15.32 -19.76
N TYR A 90 -22.91 15.99 -19.91
CA TYR A 90 -22.47 17.12 -19.06
C TYR A 90 -22.22 18.39 -19.89
N ALA A 91 -22.86 18.53 -21.06
CA ALA A 91 -22.77 19.71 -21.93
C ALA A 91 -23.81 20.80 -21.60
N GLU A 92 -24.56 20.63 -20.51
CA GLU A 92 -25.37 21.68 -19.85
C GLU A 92 -24.70 22.11 -18.55
#